data_AF-A0A2S5PCK9-F1
#
_entry.id   AF-A0A2S5PCK9-F1
#
_cell.length_a   1.000
_cell.length_b   1.000
_cell.length_c   1.000
_cell.angle_alpha   90.00
_cell.angle_beta   90.00
_cell.angle_gamma   90.00
#
_symmetry.space_group_name_H-M   'P 1'
#
loop_
_entity.id
_entity.type
_entity.pdbx_description
1 polymer ?
#
loop_
_entity_poly.entity_id
_entity_poly.type
_entity_poly.pdbx_seq_one_letter_code
_entity_poly.pdbx_strand_id
1 'polypeptide(L)'
;MQASNSPYQGCDTAPTQSVPQLSLIQSELTEISLSLSIVCSIANAGITKRSSKYTILEMFKFAPTCDGLVKCLELAGKHERIDSTIASAINRLISLIGLARNVTAVAAKSGAPELLGAVAESWNRAASACVVAGIVIERELPVNIEDEQASPAGIRRLLREACGGNSPCIDESGTLFIPGWAERRFGARCETRRRVSIATDRAEGLGTVVNVSPGGMKLETSLPLTIGQEVVIGSDEGVFVKGYVIWTNNGEAGIEADNLIDPVDFVRI
;
A
#
# COMPACT_ATOMS: atom_id res chain seq x y z
N MET A 1 33.06 -61.19 4.27
CA MET A 1 33.58 -59.95 3.62
C MET A 1 32.37 -59.13 3.21
N GLN A 2 31.86 -58.36 4.18
CA GLN A 2 31.95 -56.89 4.27
C GLN A 2 30.87 -56.20 3.44
N ALA A 3 29.73 -55.99 4.11
CA ALA A 3 28.69 -55.05 3.72
C ALA A 3 29.17 -53.62 4.04
N SER A 4 29.12 -52.74 3.05
CA SER A 4 29.41 -51.31 3.18
C SER A 4 28.10 -50.53 3.39
N ASN A 5 27.86 -50.10 4.63
CA ASN A 5 26.85 -49.09 4.95
C ASN A 5 27.46 -47.69 4.76
N SER A 6 26.84 -46.87 3.90
CA SER A 6 27.12 -45.44 3.77
C SER A 6 25.95 -44.65 4.35
N PRO A 7 26.13 -43.78 5.36
CA PRO A 7 25.08 -42.91 5.83
C PRO A 7 25.20 -41.55 5.12
N TYR A 8 24.42 -41.34 4.06
CA TYR A 8 24.07 -39.98 3.65
C TYR A 8 22.86 -39.56 4.51
N GLN A 9 23.15 -38.91 5.64
CA GLN A 9 22.16 -38.13 6.38
C GLN A 9 21.81 -36.89 5.55
N GLY A 10 20.58 -36.86 5.03
CA GLY A 10 19.97 -35.66 4.49
C GLY A 10 19.82 -34.64 5.62
N CYS A 11 20.42 -33.47 5.43
CA CYS A 11 20.17 -32.31 6.29
C CYS A 11 18.81 -31.75 5.89
N ASP A 12 17.76 -32.20 6.58
CA ASP A 12 16.42 -31.58 6.52
C ASP A 12 16.55 -30.17 7.10
N THR A 13 16.80 -29.17 6.23
CA THR A 13 16.60 -27.78 6.60
C THR A 13 15.11 -27.55 6.74
N ALA A 14 14.63 -27.55 7.98
CA ALA A 14 13.25 -27.21 8.30
C ALA A 14 12.85 -25.90 7.60
N PRO A 15 11.66 -25.83 6.98
CA PRO A 15 11.22 -24.65 6.27
C PRO A 15 11.22 -23.45 7.22
N THR A 16 12.00 -22.42 6.85
CA THR A 16 12.11 -21.16 7.58
C THR A 16 10.73 -20.51 7.62
N GLN A 17 9.99 -20.71 8.71
CA GLN A 17 8.67 -20.08 8.88
C GLN A 17 8.84 -18.56 8.74
N SER A 18 8.15 -17.97 7.77
CA SER A 18 8.12 -16.54 7.56
C SER A 18 7.58 -15.87 8.81
N VAL A 19 8.37 -14.98 9.41
CA VAL A 19 7.95 -14.20 10.58
C VAL A 19 6.79 -13.28 10.16
N PRO A 20 5.58 -13.41 10.74
CA PRO A 20 4.39 -12.66 10.29
C PRO A 20 4.57 -11.13 10.26
N GLN A 21 5.47 -10.59 11.07
CA GLN A 21 5.79 -9.16 11.10
C GLN A 21 6.54 -8.67 9.85
N LEU A 22 7.27 -9.54 9.15
CA LEU A 22 8.10 -9.15 8.00
C LEU A 22 7.31 -9.11 6.69
N SER A 23 6.34 -9.99 6.54
CA SER A 23 5.39 -9.93 5.41
C SER A 23 4.56 -8.64 5.46
N LEU A 24 4.25 -8.13 6.66
CA LEU A 24 3.61 -6.82 6.82
C LEU A 24 4.50 -5.68 6.31
N ILE A 25 5.79 -5.65 6.66
CA ILE A 25 6.73 -4.63 6.15
C ILE A 25 6.80 -4.68 4.61
N GLN A 26 6.90 -5.87 4.02
CA GLN A 26 6.93 -6.02 2.56
C GLN A 26 5.63 -5.57 1.91
N SER A 27 4.48 -5.88 2.51
CA SER A 27 3.17 -5.43 2.02
C SER A 27 3.09 -3.89 2.02
N GLU A 28 3.44 -3.26 3.14
CA GLU A 28 3.47 -1.80 3.28
C GLU A 28 4.41 -1.14 2.26
N LEU A 29 5.62 -1.71 2.08
CA LEU A 29 6.56 -1.19 1.09
C LEU A 29 6.07 -1.35 -0.34
N THR A 30 5.33 -2.41 -0.64
CA THR A 30 4.73 -2.62 -1.96
C THR A 30 3.69 -1.54 -2.24
N GLU A 31 2.85 -1.21 -1.26
CA GLU A 31 1.87 -0.12 -1.40
C GLU A 31 2.55 1.24 -1.56
N ILE A 32 3.55 1.53 -0.72
CA ILE A 32 4.32 2.78 -0.79
C ILE A 32 5.03 2.90 -2.15
N SER A 33 5.58 1.79 -2.68
CA SER A 33 6.24 1.77 -3.99
C SER A 33 5.29 2.16 -5.12
N LEU A 34 4.05 1.66 -5.10
CA LEU A 34 3.03 2.03 -6.09
C LEU A 34 2.67 3.52 -5.99
N SER A 35 2.36 3.99 -4.78
CA SER A 35 2.07 5.40 -4.53
C SER A 35 3.20 6.33 -4.97
N LEU A 36 4.45 5.97 -4.68
CA LEU A 36 5.62 6.72 -5.14
C LEU A 36 5.75 6.71 -6.66
N SER A 37 5.49 5.59 -7.31
CA SER A 37 5.51 5.49 -8.79
C SER A 37 4.50 6.45 -9.41
N ILE A 38 3.28 6.53 -8.86
CA ILE A 38 2.22 7.43 -9.30
C ILE A 38 2.64 8.90 -9.13
N VAL A 39 3.05 9.28 -7.92
CA VAL A 39 3.35 10.68 -7.61
C VAL A 39 4.59 11.18 -8.35
N CYS A 40 5.62 10.35 -8.47
CA CYS A 40 6.78 10.67 -9.31
C CYS A 40 6.35 10.84 -10.77
N SER A 41 5.48 9.97 -11.29
CA SER A 41 5.01 10.08 -12.67
C SER A 41 4.26 11.38 -12.94
N ILE A 42 3.38 11.81 -12.01
CA ILE A 42 2.67 13.09 -12.09
C ILE A 42 3.68 14.25 -12.07
N ALA A 43 4.61 14.25 -11.11
CA ALA A 43 5.60 15.31 -10.95
C ALA A 43 6.52 15.45 -12.18
N ASN A 44 7.03 14.31 -12.66
CA ASN A 44 7.89 14.25 -13.84
C ASN A 44 7.16 14.72 -15.10
N ALA A 45 5.89 14.31 -15.28
CA ALA A 45 5.07 14.74 -16.42
C ALA A 45 4.87 16.25 -16.42
N GLY A 46 4.67 16.85 -15.24
CA GLY A 46 4.56 18.30 -15.07
C GLY A 46 5.83 19.05 -15.50
N ILE A 47 7.01 18.53 -15.16
CA ILE A 47 8.29 19.13 -15.57
C ILE A 47 8.52 19.01 -17.07
N THR A 48 8.25 17.84 -17.65
CA THR A 48 8.47 17.59 -19.09
C THR A 48 7.41 18.24 -19.98
N LYS A 49 6.49 19.04 -19.40
CA LYS A 49 5.33 19.64 -20.09
C LYS A 49 4.48 18.61 -20.82
N ARG A 50 4.47 17.36 -20.34
CA ARG A 50 3.47 16.38 -20.74
C ARG A 50 2.14 16.80 -20.13
N SER A 51 1.04 16.51 -20.82
CA SER A 51 -0.30 17.01 -20.48
C SER A 51 -0.90 16.34 -19.23
N SER A 52 -0.19 16.21 -18.11
CA SER A 52 -0.77 15.69 -16.86
C SER A 52 -2.03 16.49 -16.50
N LYS A 53 -3.15 15.77 -16.34
CA LYS A 53 -4.42 16.38 -15.89
C LYS A 53 -4.42 16.71 -14.40
N TYR A 54 -3.43 16.20 -13.67
CA TYR A 54 -3.34 16.35 -12.21
C TYR A 54 -2.51 17.58 -11.85
N THR A 55 -3.07 18.39 -10.97
CA THR A 55 -2.37 19.53 -10.35
C THR A 55 -1.45 19.09 -9.21
N ILE A 56 -0.54 19.98 -8.76
CA ILE A 56 0.30 19.75 -7.57
C ILE A 56 -0.56 19.41 -6.34
N LEU A 57 -1.70 20.07 -6.19
CA LEU A 57 -2.62 19.81 -5.07
C LEU A 57 -3.20 18.39 -5.14
N GLU A 58 -3.51 17.91 -6.34
CA GLU A 58 -4.07 16.57 -6.53
C GLU A 58 -3.05 15.45 -6.35
N MET A 59 -1.74 15.74 -6.40
CA MET A 59 -0.71 14.78 -6.03
C MET A 59 -0.89 14.24 -4.60
N PHE A 60 -1.44 15.03 -3.69
CA PHE A 60 -1.70 14.60 -2.31
C PHE A 60 -2.71 13.45 -2.21
N LYS A 61 -3.58 13.28 -3.20
CA LYS A 61 -4.52 12.13 -3.28
C LYS A 61 -3.78 10.80 -3.40
N PHE A 62 -2.56 10.82 -3.92
CA PHE A 62 -1.75 9.62 -4.20
C PHE A 62 -0.49 9.53 -3.33
N ALA A 63 -0.12 10.62 -2.65
CA ALA A 63 1.05 10.71 -1.79
C ALA A 63 0.99 9.68 -0.66
N PRO A 64 1.99 8.79 -0.52
CA PRO A 64 1.97 7.76 0.51
C PRO A 64 1.98 8.37 1.91
N THR A 65 1.38 7.65 2.85
CA THR A 65 1.60 7.81 4.29
C THR A 65 2.60 6.74 4.75
N CYS A 66 3.20 6.94 5.94
CA CYS A 66 4.19 6.01 6.48
C CYS A 66 3.69 5.31 7.76
N ASP A 67 2.45 5.54 8.19
CA ASP A 67 1.98 5.12 9.52
C ASP A 67 2.00 3.59 9.68
N GLY A 68 1.57 2.85 8.64
CA GLY A 68 1.62 1.40 8.61
C GLY A 68 3.06 0.88 8.70
N LEU A 69 3.97 1.46 7.92
CA LEU A 69 5.39 1.09 7.92
C LEU A 69 6.08 1.40 9.26
N VAL A 70 5.77 2.55 9.88
CA VAL A 70 6.27 2.92 11.23
C VAL A 70 5.80 1.91 12.27
N LYS A 71 4.51 1.57 12.28
CA LYS A 71 3.96 0.58 13.20
C LYS A 71 4.60 -0.80 13.00
N CYS A 72 4.84 -1.20 11.75
CA CYS A 72 5.51 -2.45 11.45
C CYS A 72 6.97 -2.46 11.97
N LEU A 73 7.70 -1.36 11.82
CA LEU A 73 9.04 -1.19 12.39
C LEU A 73 9.04 -1.26 13.91
N GLU A 74 8.11 -0.61 14.60
CA GLU A 74 8.00 -0.65 16.07
C GLU A 74 7.72 -2.06 16.59
N LEU A 75 6.82 -2.78 15.92
CA LEU A 75 6.52 -4.17 16.24
C LEU A 75 7.73 -5.08 16.03
N ALA A 76 8.49 -4.83 14.97
CA ALA A 76 9.58 -5.69 14.55
C ALA A 76 10.95 -5.30 15.13
N GLY A 77 11.12 -4.10 15.68
CA GLY A 77 12.31 -3.68 16.45
C GLY A 77 12.49 -4.47 17.76
N LYS A 78 11.47 -5.26 18.15
CA LYS A 78 11.57 -6.27 19.22
C LYS A 78 12.17 -7.60 18.75
N HIS A 79 12.46 -7.75 17.46
CA HIS A 79 12.92 -8.99 16.84
C HIS A 79 14.40 -8.89 16.47
N GLU A 80 15.21 -9.88 16.87
CA GLU A 80 16.66 -9.95 16.61
C GLU A 80 17.06 -9.94 15.12
N ARG A 81 16.10 -10.11 14.20
CA ARG A 81 16.35 -10.21 12.76
C ARG A 81 16.25 -8.88 12.03
N ILE A 82 15.67 -7.84 12.63
CA ILE A 82 15.75 -6.50 12.07
C ILE A 82 17.07 -5.89 12.51
N ASP A 83 18.08 -6.06 11.67
CA ASP A 83 19.34 -5.35 11.84
C ASP A 83 19.14 -3.84 11.62
N SER A 84 20.01 -3.06 12.27
CA SER A 84 20.23 -1.63 12.09
C SER A 84 20.20 -1.17 10.64
N THR A 85 20.64 -2.01 9.70
CA THR A 85 20.61 -1.74 8.26
C THR A 85 19.18 -1.60 7.69
N ILE A 86 18.26 -2.53 8.01
CA ILE A 86 16.86 -2.49 7.55
C ILE A 86 16.17 -1.27 8.15
N ALA A 87 16.32 -1.07 9.47
CA ALA A 87 15.73 0.06 10.18
C ALA A 87 16.24 1.39 9.62
N SER A 88 17.54 1.51 9.33
CA SER A 88 18.14 2.71 8.73
C SER A 88 17.57 3.00 7.34
N ALA A 89 17.46 1.97 6.48
CA ALA A 89 16.91 2.12 5.14
C ALA A 89 15.45 2.59 5.16
N ILE A 90 14.62 2.01 6.03
CA ILE A 90 13.22 2.41 6.18
C ILE A 90 13.10 3.82 6.78
N ASN A 91 13.85 4.15 7.84
CA ASN A 91 13.80 5.49 8.45
C ASN A 91 14.23 6.59 7.46
N ARG A 92 15.19 6.30 6.59
CA ARG A 92 15.59 7.19 5.50
C ARG A 92 14.44 7.40 4.49
N LEU A 93 13.75 6.33 4.09
CA LEU A 93 12.58 6.40 3.23
C LEU A 93 11.48 7.28 3.84
N ILE A 94 11.12 7.04 5.10
CA ILE A 94 10.08 7.80 5.82
C ILE A 94 10.43 9.30 5.84
N SER A 95 11.69 9.62 6.16
CA SER A 95 12.17 11.00 6.22
C SER A 95 12.07 11.71 4.86
N LEU A 96 12.41 11.01 3.76
CA LEU A 96 12.34 11.56 2.42
C LEU A 96 10.91 11.71 1.90
N ILE A 97 9.99 10.80 2.26
CA ILE A 97 8.55 10.98 2.00
C ILE A 97 8.05 12.23 2.72
N GLY A 98 8.39 12.41 4.00
CA GLY A 98 8.02 13.60 4.77
C GLY A 98 8.52 14.89 4.12
N LEU A 99 9.80 14.92 3.70
CA LEU A 99 10.38 16.06 2.99
C LEU A 99 9.64 16.35 1.67
N ALA A 100 9.37 15.32 0.85
CA ALA A 100 8.70 15.48 -0.43
C ALA A 100 7.27 16.03 -0.28
N ARG A 101 6.54 15.55 0.72
CA ARG A 101 5.22 16.09 1.09
C ARG A 101 5.30 17.57 1.48
N ASN A 102 6.30 17.96 2.27
CA ASN A 102 6.49 19.36 2.67
C ASN A 102 6.83 20.27 1.48
N VAL A 103 7.75 19.85 0.60
CA VAL A 103 8.09 20.59 -0.62
C VAL A 103 6.85 20.75 -1.51
N THR A 104 6.07 19.69 -1.68
CA THR A 104 4.80 19.71 -2.42
C THR A 104 3.79 20.69 -1.80
N ALA A 105 3.70 20.73 -0.47
CA ALA A 105 2.77 21.62 0.23
C ALA A 105 3.17 23.09 0.07
N VAL A 106 4.47 23.40 0.13
CA VAL A 106 4.99 24.74 -0.13
C VAL A 106 4.72 25.16 -1.57
N ALA A 107 5.02 24.29 -2.54
CA ALA A 107 4.75 24.54 -3.95
C ALA A 107 3.25 24.80 -4.20
N ALA A 108 2.37 23.95 -3.67
CA ALA A 108 0.93 24.10 -3.80
C ALA A 108 0.41 25.42 -3.20
N LYS A 109 0.90 25.82 -2.02
CA LYS A 109 0.49 27.07 -1.35
C LYS A 109 0.98 28.31 -2.09
N SER A 110 2.19 28.26 -2.64
CA SER A 110 2.79 29.39 -3.35
C SER A 110 2.19 29.63 -4.74
N GLY A 111 1.62 28.60 -5.38
CA GLY A 111 1.19 28.65 -6.78
C GLY A 111 2.35 28.83 -7.77
N ALA A 112 3.59 28.72 -7.30
CA ALA A 112 4.81 29.00 -8.06
C ALA A 112 5.20 27.81 -8.96
N PRO A 113 5.04 27.90 -10.30
CA PRO A 113 5.35 26.81 -11.21
C PRO A 113 6.84 26.44 -11.22
N GLU A 114 7.74 27.37 -10.88
CA GLU A 114 9.18 27.14 -10.78
C GLU A 114 9.54 26.10 -9.70
N LEU A 115 8.67 25.85 -8.72
CA LEU A 115 8.89 24.86 -7.69
C LEU A 115 8.58 23.43 -8.13
N LEU A 116 7.99 23.22 -9.31
CA LEU A 116 7.74 21.87 -9.86
C LEU A 116 9.01 21.03 -9.97
N GLY A 117 10.14 21.65 -10.32
CA GLY A 117 11.46 21.02 -10.33
C GLY A 117 11.83 20.40 -8.99
N ALA A 118 11.73 21.21 -7.93
CA ALA A 118 12.03 20.78 -6.57
C ALA A 118 11.05 19.70 -6.08
N VAL A 119 9.76 19.80 -6.44
CA VAL A 119 8.76 18.78 -6.13
C VAL A 119 9.15 17.44 -6.74
N ALA A 120 9.40 17.36 -8.04
CA ALA A 120 9.75 16.08 -8.66
C ALA A 120 11.08 15.53 -8.14
N GLU A 121 12.09 16.38 -7.94
CA GLU A 121 13.37 15.93 -7.36
C GLU A 121 13.16 15.30 -5.98
N SER A 122 12.35 15.91 -5.12
CA SER A 122 12.07 15.40 -3.78
C SER A 122 11.35 14.03 -3.81
N TRP A 123 10.38 13.86 -4.70
CA TRP A 123 9.69 12.58 -4.89
C TRP A 123 10.59 11.51 -5.50
N ASN A 124 11.43 11.86 -6.48
CA ASN A 124 12.40 10.94 -7.08
C ASN A 124 13.42 10.45 -6.04
N ARG A 125 13.86 11.32 -5.11
CA ARG A 125 14.72 10.91 -3.97
C ARG A 125 14.00 9.93 -3.04
N ALA A 126 12.72 10.15 -2.74
CA ALA A 126 11.92 9.21 -1.94
C ALA A 126 11.74 7.86 -2.65
N ALA A 127 11.44 7.87 -3.95
CA ALA A 127 11.36 6.66 -4.79
C ALA A 127 12.68 5.87 -4.79
N SER A 128 13.81 6.55 -4.96
CA SER A 128 15.14 5.94 -4.90
C SER A 128 15.39 5.26 -3.55
N ALA A 129 15.05 5.93 -2.44
CA ALA A 129 15.18 5.35 -1.11
C ALA A 129 14.26 4.14 -0.91
N CYS A 130 13.07 4.14 -1.53
CA CYS A 130 12.15 3.00 -1.49
C CYS A 130 12.71 1.79 -2.24
N VAL A 131 13.33 1.99 -3.41
CA VAL A 131 14.05 0.94 -4.14
C VAL A 131 15.16 0.33 -3.26
N VAL A 132 15.95 1.17 -2.60
CA VAL A 132 17.02 0.71 -1.70
C VAL A 132 16.45 -0.09 -0.52
N ALA A 133 15.40 0.41 0.13
CA ALA A 133 14.75 -0.30 1.24
C ALA A 133 14.24 -1.67 0.82
N GLY A 134 13.59 -1.77 -0.35
CA GLY A 134 13.15 -3.04 -0.93
C GLY A 134 14.29 -4.03 -1.15
N ILE A 135 15.41 -3.57 -1.75
CA ILE A 135 16.59 -4.42 -1.99
C ILE A 135 17.19 -4.94 -0.67
N VAL A 136 17.32 -4.07 0.33
CA VAL A 136 17.88 -4.47 1.64
C VAL A 136 16.99 -5.55 2.27
N ILE A 137 15.67 -5.35 2.26
CA ILE A 137 14.73 -6.31 2.86
C ILE A 137 14.73 -7.64 2.11
N GLU A 138 14.73 -7.63 0.78
CA GLU A 138 14.80 -8.87 -0.01
C GLU A 138 16.09 -9.65 0.23
N ARG A 139 17.23 -8.95 0.37
CA ARG A 139 18.53 -9.58 0.63
C ARG A 139 18.56 -10.27 1.99
N GLU A 140 18.10 -9.57 3.02
CA GLU A 140 18.14 -10.09 4.39
C GLU A 140 17.03 -11.13 4.65
N LEU A 141 15.95 -11.09 3.86
CA LEU A 141 14.75 -11.88 4.08
C LEU A 141 14.22 -12.44 2.74
N PRO A 142 14.88 -13.45 2.16
CA PRO A 142 14.37 -14.12 0.99
C PRO A 142 13.05 -14.82 1.34
N VAL A 143 11.94 -14.25 0.88
CA VAL A 143 10.63 -14.89 0.98
C VAL A 143 10.45 -15.75 -0.27
N ASN A 144 10.16 -17.04 -0.09
CA ASN A 144 9.65 -17.88 -1.17
C ASN A 144 8.23 -17.41 -1.47
N ILE A 145 8.10 -16.40 -2.32
CA ILE A 145 6.81 -15.95 -2.82
C ILE A 145 6.45 -16.89 -3.98
N GLU A 146 5.70 -17.95 -3.68
CA GLU A 146 5.10 -18.82 -4.70
C GLU A 146 3.85 -18.17 -5.35
N ASP A 147 3.45 -16.98 -4.89
CA ASP A 147 2.25 -16.29 -5.37
C ASP A 147 2.58 -15.24 -6.44
N GLU A 148 2.36 -15.61 -7.69
CA GLU A 148 2.84 -14.93 -8.91
C GLU A 148 1.96 -13.73 -9.31
N GLN A 149 0.83 -13.49 -8.64
CA GLN A 149 -0.26 -12.66 -9.20
C GLN A 149 -0.09 -11.14 -9.05
N ALA A 150 0.84 -10.65 -8.22
CA ALA A 150 1.23 -9.25 -8.18
C ALA A 150 2.76 -9.15 -8.10
N SER A 151 3.46 -9.46 -9.19
CA SER A 151 4.92 -9.61 -9.14
C SER A 151 5.59 -8.35 -8.56
N PRO A 152 6.23 -8.44 -7.38
CA PRO A 152 7.00 -7.33 -6.81
C PRO A 152 8.04 -6.77 -7.79
N ALA A 153 8.46 -7.58 -8.77
CA ALA A 153 9.33 -7.16 -9.87
C ALA A 153 8.69 -6.10 -10.78
N GLY A 154 7.39 -6.21 -11.06
CA GLY A 154 6.67 -5.22 -11.85
C GLY A 154 6.61 -3.87 -11.15
N ILE A 155 6.25 -3.85 -9.86
CA ILE A 155 6.17 -2.59 -9.08
C ILE A 155 7.55 -1.95 -8.96
N ARG A 156 8.60 -2.75 -8.75
CA ARG A 156 9.99 -2.25 -8.78
C ARG A 156 10.36 -1.63 -10.12
N ARG A 157 9.90 -2.21 -11.23
CA ARG A 157 10.14 -1.64 -12.57
C ARG A 157 9.48 -0.27 -12.70
N LEU A 158 8.19 -0.14 -12.35
CA LEU A 158 7.48 1.15 -12.35
C LEU A 158 8.21 2.19 -11.50
N LEU A 159 8.59 1.81 -10.28
CA LEU A 159 9.27 2.70 -9.35
C LEU A 159 10.64 3.16 -9.88
N ARG A 160 11.40 2.25 -10.52
CA ARG A 160 12.68 2.58 -11.15
C ARG A 160 12.52 3.49 -12.36
N GLU A 161 11.54 3.22 -13.22
CA GLU A 161 11.24 4.08 -14.37
C GLU A 161 10.87 5.50 -13.91
N ALA A 162 9.99 5.61 -12.90
CA ALA A 162 9.60 6.88 -12.33
C ALA A 162 10.77 7.60 -11.63
N CYS A 163 11.59 6.90 -10.85
CA CYS A 163 12.82 7.44 -10.25
C CYS A 163 13.82 7.95 -11.31
N GLY A 164 13.81 7.36 -12.50
CA GLY A 164 14.62 7.79 -13.65
C GLY A 164 14.09 9.04 -14.36
N GLY A 165 13.07 9.71 -13.81
CA GLY A 165 12.46 10.90 -14.42
C GLY A 165 11.37 10.59 -15.44
N ASN A 166 10.98 9.32 -15.64
CA ASN A 166 9.88 8.97 -16.52
C ASN A 166 8.53 9.10 -15.82
N SER A 167 7.45 8.93 -16.58
CA SER A 167 6.08 8.97 -16.08
C SER A 167 5.31 7.70 -16.42
N PRO A 168 5.75 6.52 -15.95
CA PRO A 168 5.14 5.24 -16.33
C PRO A 168 3.67 5.10 -15.91
N CYS A 169 3.22 5.89 -14.93
CA CYS A 169 1.83 5.88 -14.48
C CYS A 169 0.95 6.95 -15.16
N ILE A 170 1.44 7.65 -16.19
CA ILE A 170 0.68 8.67 -16.91
C ILE A 170 0.64 8.31 -18.39
N ASP A 171 -0.55 8.18 -18.95
CA ASP A 171 -0.73 7.86 -20.37
C ASP A 171 -0.50 9.10 -21.27
N GLU A 172 -0.62 8.89 -22.58
CA GLU A 172 -0.45 9.96 -23.58
C GLU A 172 -1.49 11.08 -23.46
N SER A 173 -2.66 10.78 -22.90
CA SER A 173 -3.72 11.77 -22.63
C SER A 173 -3.48 12.55 -21.34
N GLY A 174 -2.45 12.18 -20.56
CA GLY A 174 -2.15 12.75 -19.26
C GLY A 174 -3.02 12.24 -18.12
N THR A 175 -3.72 11.13 -18.35
CA THR A 175 -4.55 10.45 -17.35
C THR A 175 -3.73 9.41 -16.61
N LEU A 176 -4.10 9.11 -15.37
CA LEU A 176 -3.45 8.07 -14.59
C LEU A 176 -3.71 6.71 -15.23
N PHE A 177 -2.63 5.97 -15.49
CA PHE A 177 -2.65 4.61 -15.98
C PHE A 177 -1.82 3.76 -15.04
N ILE A 178 -2.47 2.84 -14.32
CA ILE A 178 -1.78 1.86 -13.48
C ILE A 178 -1.97 0.50 -14.14
N PRO A 179 -0.89 -0.23 -14.45
CA PRO A 179 -1.02 -1.56 -15.02
C PRO A 179 -1.88 -2.45 -14.12
N GLY A 180 -2.79 -3.25 -14.69
CA GLY A 180 -3.75 -4.04 -13.90
C GLY A 180 -3.11 -5.01 -12.89
N TRP A 181 -1.86 -5.43 -13.11
CA TRP A 181 -1.10 -6.25 -12.15
C TRP A 181 -0.48 -5.43 -10.99
N ALA A 182 -0.30 -4.13 -11.18
CA ALA A 182 0.14 -3.19 -10.15
C ALA A 182 -1.05 -2.62 -9.38
N GLU A 183 -2.20 -2.52 -10.06
CA GLU A 183 -3.45 -2.05 -9.51
C GLU A 183 -4.13 -3.17 -8.71
N ARG A 184 -3.73 -3.34 -7.45
CA ARG A 184 -4.47 -4.19 -6.50
C ARG A 184 -5.72 -3.51 -5.94
N ARG A 185 -5.99 -2.24 -6.29
CA ARG A 185 -7.12 -1.46 -5.78
C ARG A 185 -8.06 -1.16 -6.93
N PHE A 186 -9.23 -1.79 -6.96
CA PHE A 186 -10.24 -1.61 -8.01
C PHE A 186 -10.87 -0.19 -8.10
N GLY A 187 -10.29 0.83 -7.44
CA GLY A 187 -10.68 2.23 -7.53
C GLY A 187 -10.17 3.10 -6.39
N ALA A 188 -10.26 4.42 -6.56
CA ALA A 188 -9.95 5.40 -5.51
C ALA A 188 -10.88 5.22 -4.30
N ARG A 189 -10.34 5.39 -3.09
CA ARG A 189 -11.15 5.41 -1.86
C ARG A 189 -11.83 6.76 -1.71
N CYS A 190 -13.14 6.76 -1.58
CA CYS A 190 -13.90 7.91 -1.15
C CYS A 190 -13.99 7.88 0.37
N GLU A 191 -13.41 8.88 1.03
CA GLU A 191 -13.61 9.10 2.46
C GLU A 191 -15.10 9.37 2.72
N THR A 192 -15.65 8.71 3.73
CA THR A 192 -17.05 8.87 4.16
C THR A 192 -17.16 8.60 5.66
N ARG A 193 -18.23 9.04 6.31
CA ARG A 193 -18.54 8.61 7.69
C ARG A 193 -20.01 8.23 7.75
N ARG A 194 -20.34 7.13 7.07
CA ARG A 194 -21.72 6.65 6.94
C ARG A 194 -22.00 5.59 7.99
N ARG A 195 -23.05 5.79 8.80
CA ARG A 195 -23.52 4.75 9.73
C ARG A 195 -24.18 3.61 8.96
N VAL A 196 -23.86 2.39 9.36
CA VAL A 196 -24.33 1.17 8.72
C VAL A 196 -24.72 0.13 9.78
N SER A 197 -25.62 -0.77 9.41
CA SER A 197 -25.79 -2.03 10.15
C SER A 197 -24.72 -3.02 9.72
N ILE A 198 -24.26 -3.84 10.65
CA ILE A 198 -23.32 -4.92 10.42
C ILE A 198 -23.98 -6.18 10.94
N ALA A 199 -24.14 -7.18 10.09
CA ALA A 199 -24.63 -8.50 10.45
C ALA A 199 -23.55 -9.55 10.16
N THR A 200 -23.43 -10.52 11.06
CA THR A 200 -22.52 -11.67 10.94
C THR A 200 -23.29 -12.93 11.34
N ASP A 201 -22.66 -14.10 11.17
CA ASP A 201 -23.17 -15.37 11.67
C ASP A 201 -23.36 -15.41 13.20
N ARG A 202 -22.63 -14.56 13.94
CA ARG A 202 -22.56 -14.58 15.41
C ARG A 202 -23.33 -13.45 16.08
N ALA A 203 -23.44 -12.31 15.42
CA ALA A 203 -23.99 -11.10 16.02
C ALA A 203 -24.37 -10.05 14.97
N GLU A 204 -25.25 -9.15 15.38
CA GLU A 204 -25.60 -7.93 14.66
C GLU A 204 -25.24 -6.70 15.49
N GLY A 205 -24.88 -5.61 14.81
CA GLY A 205 -24.49 -4.37 15.45
C GLY A 205 -24.51 -3.19 14.49
N LEU A 206 -24.00 -2.07 14.98
CA LEU A 206 -23.82 -0.86 14.18
C LEU A 206 -22.33 -0.57 13.98
N GLY A 207 -22.02 0.10 12.89
CA GLY A 207 -20.69 0.62 12.62
C GLY A 207 -20.74 1.88 11.77
N THR A 208 -19.56 2.36 11.42
CA THR A 208 -19.36 3.50 10.52
C THR A 208 -18.41 3.10 9.41
N VAL A 209 -18.84 3.23 8.16
CA VAL A 209 -17.94 3.16 7.01
C VAL A 209 -17.12 4.45 6.98
N VAL A 210 -15.79 4.32 7.03
CA VAL A 210 -14.81 5.42 7.05
C VAL A 210 -14.29 5.76 5.66
N ASN A 211 -14.14 4.74 4.83
CA ASN A 211 -13.91 4.93 3.40
C ASN A 211 -14.40 3.73 2.63
N VAL A 212 -14.74 3.97 1.37
CA VAL A 212 -15.27 2.98 0.45
C VAL A 212 -14.52 3.06 -0.88
N SER A 213 -14.31 1.91 -1.49
CA SER A 213 -13.80 1.74 -2.85
C SER A 213 -14.63 0.66 -3.54
N PRO A 214 -14.53 0.50 -4.87
CA PRO A 214 -15.29 -0.54 -5.55
C PRO A 214 -15.02 -1.96 -5.04
N GLY A 215 -13.81 -2.25 -4.53
CA GLY A 215 -13.47 -3.58 -4.01
C GLY A 215 -13.71 -3.80 -2.51
N GLY A 216 -14.11 -2.77 -1.76
CA GLY A 216 -14.25 -2.93 -0.31
C GLY A 216 -14.33 -1.62 0.47
N MET A 217 -14.39 -1.75 1.79
CA MET A 217 -14.57 -0.61 2.69
C MET A 217 -13.86 -0.77 4.03
N LYS A 218 -13.51 0.35 4.65
CA LYS A 218 -13.05 0.40 6.04
C LYS A 218 -14.23 0.67 6.96
N LEU A 219 -14.38 -0.15 7.99
CA LEU A 219 -15.36 -0.02 9.06
C LEU A 219 -14.69 0.40 10.37
N GLU A 220 -15.37 1.25 11.13
CA GLU A 220 -15.19 1.44 12.58
C GLU A 220 -16.40 0.83 13.29
N THR A 221 -16.18 -0.10 14.24
CA THR A 221 -17.25 -0.75 15.00
C THR A 221 -16.75 -1.27 16.36
N SER A 222 -17.64 -1.31 17.35
CA SER A 222 -17.40 -2.01 18.61
C SER A 222 -17.75 -3.50 18.54
N LEU A 223 -18.34 -3.96 17.43
CA LEU A 223 -18.64 -5.36 17.21
C LEU A 223 -17.32 -6.13 17.02
N PRO A 224 -17.07 -7.22 17.76
CA PRO A 224 -15.86 -8.00 17.60
C PRO A 224 -15.92 -8.76 16.27
N LEU A 225 -15.07 -8.36 15.32
CA LEU A 225 -14.91 -8.99 14.02
C LEU A 225 -13.62 -9.82 14.00
N THR A 226 -13.64 -10.94 13.29
CA THR A 226 -12.47 -11.82 13.12
C THR A 226 -12.05 -11.85 11.65
N ILE A 227 -10.74 -11.90 11.36
CA ILE A 227 -10.25 -12.06 9.98
C ILE A 227 -10.79 -13.36 9.37
N GLY A 228 -11.27 -13.28 8.13
CA GLY A 228 -11.94 -14.35 7.39
C GLY A 228 -13.43 -14.49 7.71
N GLN A 229 -13.98 -13.70 8.64
CA GLN A 229 -15.40 -13.73 8.97
C GLN A 229 -16.23 -13.09 7.86
N GLU A 230 -17.31 -13.76 7.47
CA GLU A 230 -18.31 -13.23 6.55
C GLU A 230 -19.15 -12.14 7.24
N VAL A 231 -19.35 -11.02 6.56
CA VAL A 231 -20.12 -9.88 7.05
C VAL A 231 -21.10 -9.38 5.99
N VAL A 232 -22.23 -8.88 6.44
CA VAL A 232 -23.20 -8.14 5.63
C VAL A 232 -23.33 -6.74 6.19
N ILE A 233 -23.12 -5.74 5.34
CA ILE A 233 -23.15 -4.32 5.68
C ILE A 233 -24.36 -3.69 5.02
N GLY A 234 -25.27 -3.14 5.82
CA GLY A 234 -26.49 -2.48 5.34
C GLY A 234 -26.42 -0.97 5.50
N SER A 235 -26.73 -0.23 4.44
CA SER A 235 -27.01 1.20 4.51
C SER A 235 -28.48 1.47 4.89
N ASP A 236 -28.74 2.68 5.37
CA ASP A 236 -30.11 3.19 5.63
C ASP A 236 -30.96 3.36 4.37
N GLU A 237 -30.34 3.37 3.19
CA GLU A 237 -30.99 3.43 1.88
C GLU A 237 -31.33 2.04 1.31
N GLY A 238 -31.07 0.97 2.07
CA GLY A 238 -31.37 -0.40 1.66
C GLY A 238 -30.34 -1.02 0.72
N VAL A 239 -29.13 -0.45 0.65
CA VAL A 239 -27.99 -1.05 -0.05
C VAL A 239 -27.32 -2.05 0.89
N PHE A 240 -27.07 -3.26 0.40
CA PHE A 240 -26.40 -4.31 1.16
C PHE A 240 -25.14 -4.78 0.46
N VAL A 241 -24.03 -4.80 1.20
CA VAL A 241 -22.75 -5.30 0.73
C VAL A 241 -22.36 -6.51 1.55
N LYS A 242 -22.17 -7.64 0.87
CA LYS A 242 -21.62 -8.86 1.45
C LYS A 242 -20.11 -8.91 1.22
N GLY A 243 -19.36 -9.41 2.19
CA GLY A 243 -17.91 -9.54 2.07
C GLY A 243 -17.25 -10.25 3.24
N TYR A 244 -15.92 -10.21 3.27
CA TYR A 244 -15.11 -10.83 4.30
C TYR A 244 -14.18 -9.83 4.98
N VAL A 245 -13.96 -10.04 6.28
CA VAL A 245 -12.98 -9.27 7.04
C VAL A 245 -11.56 -9.68 6.62
N ILE A 246 -10.80 -8.79 6.01
CA ILE A 246 -9.43 -9.06 5.56
C ILE A 246 -8.36 -8.58 6.56
N TRP A 247 -8.71 -7.63 7.43
CA TRP A 247 -7.88 -7.21 8.54
C TRP A 247 -8.72 -6.56 9.64
N THR A 248 -8.18 -6.54 10.85
CA THR A 248 -8.76 -5.86 12.02
C THR A 248 -7.69 -5.10 12.78
N ASN A 249 -8.02 -3.92 13.31
CA ASN A 249 -7.10 -3.13 14.13
C ASN A 249 -7.90 -2.21 15.07
N ASN A 250 -7.89 -2.49 16.37
CA ASN A 250 -8.43 -1.60 17.43
C ASN A 250 -9.82 -1.00 17.13
N GLY A 251 -10.83 -1.84 16.89
CA GLY A 251 -12.19 -1.38 16.58
C GLY A 251 -12.38 -0.92 15.13
N GLU A 252 -11.35 -1.08 14.29
CA GLU A 252 -11.47 -0.93 12.85
C GLU A 252 -11.35 -2.29 12.15
N ALA A 253 -11.99 -2.42 11.00
CA ALA A 253 -11.88 -3.59 10.14
C ALA A 253 -11.87 -3.18 8.67
N GLY A 254 -11.09 -3.89 7.86
CA GLY A 254 -11.18 -3.81 6.41
C GLY A 254 -12.02 -4.95 5.88
N ILE A 255 -12.97 -4.62 5.02
CA ILE A 255 -13.87 -5.57 4.39
C ILE A 255 -13.57 -5.61 2.89
N GLU A 256 -13.29 -6.79 2.39
CA GLU A 256 -13.28 -7.08 0.96
C GLU A 256 -14.68 -7.51 0.54
N ALA A 257 -15.25 -6.88 -0.48
CA ALA A 257 -16.63 -7.16 -0.90
C ALA A 257 -16.68 -8.30 -1.92
N ASP A 258 -17.71 -9.14 -1.82
CA ASP A 258 -17.96 -10.23 -2.78
C ASP A 258 -18.25 -9.70 -4.18
N ASN A 259 -18.87 -8.52 -4.25
CA ASN A 259 -19.24 -7.83 -5.48
C ASN A 259 -18.76 -6.38 -5.44
N LEU A 260 -18.60 -5.79 -6.63
CA LEU A 260 -18.24 -4.39 -6.74
C LEU A 260 -19.27 -3.49 -6.06
N ILE A 261 -18.77 -2.57 -5.24
CA ILE A 261 -19.54 -1.52 -4.58
C ILE A 261 -19.57 -0.30 -5.49
N ASP A 262 -20.70 0.40 -5.59
CA ASP A 262 -20.70 1.78 -6.07
C ASP A 262 -20.38 2.71 -4.88
N PRO A 263 -19.22 3.41 -4.85
CA PRO A 263 -18.89 4.31 -3.76
C PRO A 263 -19.97 5.37 -3.47
N VAL A 264 -20.77 5.76 -4.47
CA VAL A 264 -21.85 6.75 -4.32
C VAL A 264 -22.90 6.28 -3.30
N ASP A 265 -23.14 4.97 -3.19
CA ASP A 265 -24.08 4.39 -2.22
C ASP A 265 -23.64 4.61 -0.76
N PHE A 266 -22.38 5.00 -0.53
CA PHE A 266 -21.82 5.18 0.80
C PHE A 266 -21.25 6.59 1.03
N VAL A 267 -21.27 7.48 0.04
CA VAL A 267 -20.76 8.85 0.14
C VAL A 267 -21.94 9.84 0.19
N ARG A 268 -22.00 10.69 1.22
CA ARG A 268 -22.94 11.83 1.21
C ARG A 268 -22.30 12.99 0.44
N ILE A 269 -23.05 13.52 -0.54
CA ILE A 269 -22.80 14.84 -1.16
C ILE A 269 -23.42 15.91 -0.27
#